data_AF-A0A8H6LZ86-F1
#
_entry.id   AF-A0A8H6LZ86-F1
#
_cell.length_a   1.000
_cell.length_b   1.000
_cell.length_c   1.000
_cell.angle_alpha   90.00
_cell.angle_beta   90.00
_cell.angle_gamma   90.00
#
_symmetry.space_group_name_H-M   'P 1'
#
loop_
_entity.id
_entity.type
_entity.pdbx_description
1 polymer ?
#
loop_
_entity_poly.entity_id
_entity_poly.type
_entity_poly.pdbx_seq_one_letter_code
_entity_poly.pdbx_strand_id
1 'polypeptide(L)'
;MPDLLLPGRAPELPDIELVESHPRVLHKPHGPIYVLKGHQDKAWMDSLLEHVGPKKCPHNKEDALAHGYLAVKAGDAPVFLWRNMDGSQAPEDDKIVLWTRPKSSVPKGHIVFSRNVVDRILGDPSEMSASKATVDKNTGAYQGGVAFERNAAATSVSSSNRCYPLSTSYQANHHMNAPHKSRKTLGLPLSGHAALVKDILKVGAVSGMSGLESGPEGLDELLKERADYLNVPHVGDPGNTAFPTFQLNIAAAADADDASELANSLGTFGGAHVDSGDSAGCVTAMTCLTPPHPDVDEDVFFVQDFGIAIILEELSTVYFCGLHFHGGSQPRYVSGLRKDRTLYIRLTLIAYAPSTFFDTPSSEAFVAVPSKEKVAKIFSEMKDWCSQLPFQRDPSAQATYTTDGEASMELGMSFNHFARSLLQWNAYAISQFTRRKLPRINRDKFLSCLSFVENGRREEASKWDMGPGWSEEDTKTGTEYEQDLDTLGDEELLLLYNSDSLSPYLWVVARRCARQSEAIYEGILARSIGSAWALTGVHPAFSL
;
A
#
# COMPACT_ATOMS: atom_id res chain seq x y z
N MET A 1 36.90 13.06 16.81
CA MET A 1 36.72 13.01 18.28
C MET A 1 37.00 11.57 18.73
N PRO A 2 37.26 11.28 20.03
CA PRO A 2 37.43 9.88 20.43
C PRO A 2 36.11 9.11 20.27
N ASP A 3 36.22 7.82 19.97
CA ASP A 3 35.06 6.92 19.86
C ASP A 3 34.33 6.78 21.20
N LEU A 4 33.02 6.55 21.12
CA LEU A 4 32.22 6.26 22.30
C LEU A 4 32.61 4.89 22.84
N LEU A 5 33.12 4.87 24.08
CA LEU A 5 33.38 3.63 24.80
C LEU A 5 32.06 3.06 25.32
N LEU A 6 31.56 2.00 24.67
CA LEU A 6 30.35 1.28 25.04
C LEU A 6 30.74 -0.07 25.67
N PRO A 7 30.65 -0.21 27.02
CA PRO A 7 30.99 -1.46 27.69
C PRO A 7 30.21 -2.66 27.14
N GLY A 8 30.88 -3.77 26.89
CA GLY A 8 30.25 -4.99 26.38
C GLY A 8 29.97 -4.99 24.88
N ARG A 9 30.35 -3.93 24.14
CA ARG A 9 30.17 -3.89 22.68
C ARG A 9 31.06 -4.93 22.02
N ALA A 10 30.44 -5.74 21.17
CA ALA A 10 31.12 -6.79 20.44
C ALA A 10 31.99 -6.20 19.32
N PRO A 11 33.16 -6.80 19.02
CA PRO A 11 34.07 -6.33 17.99
C PRO A 11 33.50 -6.43 16.56
N GLU A 12 32.46 -7.25 16.35
CA GLU A 12 31.76 -7.37 15.07
C GLU A 12 30.81 -6.20 14.81
N LEU A 13 30.44 -5.40 15.82
CA LEU A 13 29.58 -4.23 15.64
C LEU A 13 30.42 -3.01 15.23
N PRO A 14 29.86 -2.05 14.46
CA PRO A 14 30.60 -0.86 14.06
C PRO A 14 31.00 -0.02 15.28
N ASP A 15 32.17 0.63 15.25
CA ASP A 15 32.52 1.64 16.24
C ASP A 15 31.61 2.86 16.07
N ILE A 16 31.35 3.61 17.16
CA ILE A 16 30.47 4.78 17.10
C ILE A 16 31.22 6.04 17.54
N GLU A 17 31.20 7.05 16.68
CA GLU A 17 31.69 8.39 16.98
C GLU A 17 30.51 9.37 17.09
N LEU A 18 30.48 10.19 18.14
CA LEU A 18 29.55 11.32 18.24
C LEU A 18 30.23 12.58 17.66
N VAL A 19 29.56 13.28 16.74
CA VAL A 19 30.07 14.49 16.11
C VAL A 19 29.09 15.67 16.26
N GLU A 20 29.62 16.89 16.30
CA GLU A 20 28.80 18.12 16.43
C GLU A 20 28.10 18.51 15.12
N SER A 21 28.73 18.20 13.98
CA SER A 21 28.25 18.54 12.64
C SER A 21 28.76 17.54 11.62
N HIS A 22 28.02 17.36 10.52
CA HIS A 22 28.40 16.45 9.45
C HIS A 22 27.92 16.97 8.08
N PRO A 23 28.74 16.91 7.00
CA PRO A 23 28.37 17.50 5.71
C PRO A 23 27.14 16.89 5.04
N ARG A 24 26.77 15.66 5.42
CA ARG A 24 25.56 14.98 4.91
C ARG A 24 24.30 15.24 5.73
N VAL A 25 24.41 15.97 6.85
CA VAL A 25 23.26 16.35 7.70
C VAL A 25 22.99 17.84 7.48
N LEU A 26 22.21 18.15 6.44
CA LEU A 26 22.00 19.53 5.98
C LEU A 26 20.88 20.24 6.74
N HIS A 27 19.88 19.50 7.20
CA HIS A 27 18.67 20.06 7.79
C HIS A 27 18.88 20.42 9.26
N LYS A 28 18.44 21.62 9.64
CA LYS A 28 18.44 22.11 11.02
C LYS A 28 17.02 22.50 11.46
N PRO A 29 16.68 22.32 12.76
CA PRO A 29 17.50 21.68 13.79
C PRO A 29 17.60 20.17 13.59
N HIS A 30 18.76 19.59 13.94
CA HIS A 30 18.95 18.14 14.04
C HIS A 30 19.34 17.78 15.47
N GLY A 31 19.13 16.51 15.84
CA GLY A 31 19.62 15.95 17.08
C GLY A 31 21.12 15.64 17.07
N PRO A 32 21.58 14.80 18.02
CA PRO A 32 22.93 14.26 18.00
C PRO A 32 23.23 13.50 16.70
N ILE A 33 24.45 13.65 16.18
CA ILE A 33 24.91 12.97 14.96
C ILE A 33 25.91 11.89 15.34
N TYR A 34 25.61 10.65 14.97
CA TYR A 34 26.48 9.50 15.21
C TYR A 34 27.02 8.95 13.89
N VAL A 35 28.33 8.71 13.84
CA VAL A 35 29.00 8.05 12.72
C VAL A 35 29.34 6.62 13.14
N LEU A 36 28.74 5.66 12.44
CA LEU A 36 28.96 4.23 12.56
C LEU A 36 30.11 3.84 11.62
N LYS A 37 31.24 3.45 12.19
CA LYS A 37 32.45 3.09 11.44
C LYS A 37 32.53 1.56 11.36
N GLY A 38 32.28 1.03 10.17
CA GLY A 38 32.33 -0.41 9.92
C GLY A 38 32.90 -0.73 8.55
N HIS A 39 33.03 -2.02 8.27
CA HIS A 39 33.60 -2.54 7.03
C HIS A 39 32.50 -3.07 6.11
N GLN A 40 32.72 -3.03 4.81
CA GLN A 40 31.81 -3.56 3.78
C GLN A 40 32.42 -4.73 3.02
N ASP A 41 33.67 -5.10 3.32
CA ASP A 41 34.24 -6.32 2.80
C ASP A 41 33.40 -7.54 3.22
N LYS A 42 33.39 -8.56 2.35
CA LYS A 42 32.53 -9.73 2.53
C LYS A 42 32.81 -10.46 3.86
N ALA A 43 34.07 -10.54 4.29
CA ALA A 43 34.43 -11.31 5.47
C ALA A 43 33.88 -10.66 6.75
N TRP A 44 33.97 -9.33 6.86
CA TRP A 44 33.37 -8.62 7.97
C TRP A 44 31.85 -8.71 7.96
N MET A 45 31.21 -8.52 6.80
CA MET A 45 29.75 -8.63 6.68
C MET A 45 29.23 -10.04 7.01
N ASP A 46 29.95 -11.09 6.61
CA ASP A 46 29.64 -12.48 6.99
C ASP A 46 29.75 -12.65 8.52
N SER A 47 30.84 -12.14 9.13
CA SER A 47 31.05 -12.20 10.58
C SER A 47 29.97 -11.45 11.36
N LEU A 48 29.56 -10.27 10.88
CA LEU A 48 28.46 -9.49 11.46
C LEU A 48 27.16 -10.28 11.37
N LEU A 49 26.85 -10.85 10.20
CA LEU A 49 25.63 -11.65 9.99
C LEU A 49 25.59 -12.88 10.91
N GLU A 50 26.70 -13.60 11.05
CA GLU A 50 26.82 -14.74 11.98
C GLU A 50 26.65 -14.30 13.44
N HIS A 51 27.10 -13.09 13.77
CA HIS A 51 26.95 -12.51 15.11
C HIS A 51 25.51 -12.10 15.44
N VAL A 52 24.82 -11.41 14.54
CA VAL A 52 23.47 -10.84 14.82
C VAL A 52 22.32 -11.75 14.43
N GLY A 53 22.47 -12.55 13.36
CA GLY A 53 21.41 -13.39 12.82
C GLY A 53 20.74 -14.34 13.83
N PRO A 54 21.49 -15.06 14.70
CA PRO A 54 20.90 -15.96 15.68
C PRO A 54 20.48 -15.27 16.98
N LYS A 55 20.80 -13.99 17.18
CA LYS A 55 20.53 -13.28 18.44
C LYS A 55 19.08 -12.84 18.54
N LYS A 56 18.56 -12.91 19.77
CA LYS A 56 17.30 -12.26 20.11
C LYS A 56 17.55 -10.79 20.41
N CYS A 57 16.54 -9.96 20.17
CA CYS A 57 16.54 -8.59 20.65
C CYS A 57 16.72 -8.56 22.18
N PRO A 58 17.47 -7.58 22.73
CA PRO A 58 17.51 -7.35 24.17
C PRO A 58 16.12 -7.15 24.76
N HIS A 59 15.97 -7.48 26.04
CA HIS A 59 14.68 -7.43 26.73
C HIS A 59 14.20 -6.00 27.01
N ASN A 60 15.12 -5.08 27.28
CA ASN A 60 14.85 -3.67 27.59
C ASN A 60 16.12 -2.83 27.33
N LYS A 61 16.08 -1.56 27.70
CA LYS A 61 17.21 -0.62 27.54
C LYS A 61 18.41 -1.05 28.36
N GLU A 62 18.22 -1.46 29.61
CA GLU A 62 19.30 -1.84 30.54
C GLU A 62 20.05 -3.07 30.04
N ASP A 63 19.31 -4.07 29.54
CA ASP A 63 19.88 -5.26 28.90
C ASP A 63 20.64 -4.90 27.61
N ALA A 64 20.12 -3.99 26.80
CA ALA A 64 20.81 -3.51 25.61
C ALA A 64 22.14 -2.82 25.94
N LEU A 65 22.16 -1.95 26.96
CA LEU A 65 23.38 -1.27 27.42
C LEU A 65 24.42 -2.27 27.95
N ALA A 66 23.99 -3.33 28.64
CA ALA A 66 24.89 -4.39 29.12
C ALA A 66 25.54 -5.18 27.96
N HIS A 67 24.88 -5.23 26.80
CA HIS A 67 25.39 -5.83 25.56
C HIS A 67 26.08 -4.80 24.63
N GLY A 68 26.40 -3.60 25.13
CA GLY A 68 27.15 -2.59 24.40
C GLY A 68 26.38 -1.87 23.29
N TYR A 69 25.06 -1.86 23.36
CA TYR A 69 24.23 -1.04 22.47
C TYR A 69 24.32 0.43 22.86
N LEU A 70 24.25 1.31 21.87
CA LEU A 70 23.98 2.72 22.11
C LEU A 70 22.47 2.94 22.24
N ALA A 71 22.02 3.38 23.42
CA ALA A 71 20.61 3.73 23.65
C ALA A 71 20.38 5.24 23.49
N VAL A 72 19.42 5.63 22.65
CA VAL A 72 19.03 7.03 22.41
C VAL A 72 17.51 7.18 22.37
N LYS A 73 16.99 8.39 22.61
CA LYS A 73 15.56 8.68 22.49
C LYS A 73 15.20 9.15 21.10
N ALA A 74 14.08 8.65 20.56
CA ALA A 74 13.56 9.14 19.29
C ALA A 74 13.17 10.64 19.35
N GLY A 75 12.79 11.15 20.53
CA GLY A 75 12.50 12.57 20.76
C GLY A 75 13.69 13.51 20.59
N ASP A 76 14.91 12.99 20.72
CA ASP A 76 16.13 13.79 20.58
C ASP A 76 16.53 13.97 19.10
N ALA A 77 15.75 13.41 18.17
CA ALA A 77 15.99 13.46 16.73
C ALA A 77 17.40 12.98 16.28
N PRO A 78 17.97 11.88 16.83
CA PRO A 78 19.29 11.41 16.43
C PRO A 78 19.36 11.03 14.95
N VAL A 79 20.52 11.26 14.34
CA VAL A 79 20.86 10.88 12.96
C VAL A 79 22.10 10.00 12.98
N PHE A 80 22.05 8.88 12.25
CA PHE A 80 23.12 7.90 12.17
C PHE A 80 23.61 7.76 10.74
N LEU A 81 24.93 7.85 10.58
CA LEU A 81 25.60 7.70 9.30
C LEU A 81 26.52 6.49 9.30
N TRP A 82 26.55 5.77 8.19
CA TRP A 82 27.52 4.71 7.95
C TRP A 82 28.75 5.27 7.23
N ARG A 83 29.92 5.06 7.83
CA ARG A 83 31.24 5.30 7.24
C ARG A 83 31.89 3.97 6.90
N ASN A 84 32.13 3.75 5.61
CA ASN A 84 32.84 2.56 5.14
C ASN A 84 34.36 2.72 5.38
N MET A 85 34.89 1.92 6.30
CA MET A 85 36.30 1.92 6.68
C MET A 85 37.22 1.30 5.62
N ASP A 86 36.67 0.57 4.65
CA ASP A 86 37.42 0.03 3.50
C ASP A 86 37.53 1.02 2.33
N GLY A 87 36.78 2.12 2.41
CA GLY A 87 36.66 3.14 1.36
C GLY A 87 37.54 4.38 1.59
N SER A 88 37.10 5.50 1.04
CA SER A 88 37.75 6.82 1.20
C SER A 88 37.79 7.30 2.66
N GLN A 89 36.83 6.85 3.47
CA GLN A 89 36.54 7.34 4.82
C GLN A 89 36.25 8.86 4.88
N ALA A 90 36.00 9.47 3.72
CA ALA A 90 35.68 10.89 3.61
C ALA A 90 34.25 11.12 4.14
N PRO A 91 34.02 12.10 5.04
CA PRO A 91 32.68 12.41 5.55
C PRO A 91 31.64 12.70 4.45
N GLU A 92 32.06 13.17 3.28
CA GLU A 92 31.20 13.43 2.13
C GLU A 92 30.60 12.15 1.52
N ASP A 93 31.25 11.01 1.73
CA ASP A 93 30.82 9.71 1.18
C ASP A 93 29.90 8.93 2.13
N ASP A 94 29.84 9.31 3.41
CA ASP A 94 29.01 8.66 4.43
C ASP A 94 27.52 8.66 4.04
N LYS A 95 26.80 7.62 4.47
CA LYS A 95 25.38 7.42 4.14
C LYS A 95 24.52 7.49 5.38
N ILE A 96 23.47 8.30 5.40
CA ILE A 96 22.46 8.24 6.47
C ILE A 96 21.75 6.90 6.39
N VAL A 97 21.75 6.13 7.48
CA VAL A 97 21.18 4.76 7.53
C VAL A 97 20.02 4.63 8.52
N LEU A 98 19.96 5.52 9.50
CA LEU A 98 18.92 5.55 10.53
C LEU A 98 18.74 6.98 11.02
N TRP A 99 17.50 7.44 11.16
CA TRP A 99 17.20 8.72 11.81
C TRP A 99 15.81 8.69 12.44
N THR A 100 15.50 9.70 13.23
CA THR A 100 14.20 9.80 13.88
C THR A 100 13.60 11.19 13.72
N ARG A 101 12.27 11.24 13.67
CA ARG A 101 11.51 12.47 13.79
C ARG A 101 10.81 12.50 15.15
N PRO A 102 10.99 13.56 15.95
CA PRO A 102 10.33 13.70 17.23
C PRO A 102 8.88 14.16 17.08
N LYS A 103 8.05 13.95 18.11
CA LYS A 103 6.68 14.48 18.18
C LYS A 103 6.63 16.01 18.10
N SER A 104 7.66 16.68 18.58
CA SER A 104 7.73 18.15 18.63
C SER A 104 7.71 18.81 17.24
N SER A 105 8.09 18.10 16.19
CA SER A 105 7.99 18.57 14.80
C SER A 105 6.69 18.17 14.10
N VAL A 106 5.83 17.37 14.75
CA VAL A 106 4.53 16.99 14.20
C VAL A 106 3.55 18.17 14.34
N PRO A 107 2.83 18.58 13.29
CA PRO A 107 1.83 19.64 13.39
C PRO A 107 0.78 19.36 14.46
N LYS A 108 0.46 20.35 15.30
CA LYS A 108 -0.48 20.19 16.43
C LYS A 108 -1.84 19.62 16.02
N GLY A 109 -2.37 20.05 14.87
CA GLY A 109 -3.63 19.50 14.33
C GLY A 109 -3.54 18.00 14.01
N HIS A 110 -2.39 17.55 13.51
CA HIS A 110 -2.13 16.14 13.26
C HIS A 110 -1.95 15.32 14.54
N ILE A 111 -1.34 15.90 15.58
CA ILE A 111 -1.25 15.27 16.92
C ILE A 111 -2.65 14.99 17.47
N VAL A 112 -3.54 15.98 17.45
CA VAL A 112 -4.93 15.83 17.93
C VAL A 112 -5.67 14.78 17.10
N PHE A 113 -5.54 14.84 15.77
CA PHE A 113 -6.13 13.85 14.88
C PHE A 113 -5.63 12.43 15.18
N SER A 114 -4.32 12.27 15.34
CA SER A 114 -3.69 10.97 15.62
C SER A 114 -4.18 10.37 16.94
N ARG A 115 -4.32 11.20 17.98
CA ARG A 115 -4.87 10.76 19.28
C ARG A 115 -6.33 10.31 19.16
N ASN A 116 -7.16 11.06 18.45
CA ASN A 116 -8.55 10.65 18.19
C ASN A 116 -8.62 9.32 17.43
N VAL A 117 -7.67 9.06 16.52
CA VAL A 117 -7.57 7.76 15.83
C VAL A 117 -7.15 6.66 16.80
N VAL A 118 -6.17 6.91 17.67
CA VAL A 118 -5.73 5.96 18.72
C VAL A 118 -6.89 5.61 19.65
N ASP A 119 -7.66 6.59 20.12
CA ASP A 119 -8.82 6.37 20.98
C ASP A 119 -9.86 5.47 20.29
N ARG A 120 -10.05 5.61 18.99
CA ARG A 120 -10.94 4.74 18.19
C ARG A 120 -10.36 3.35 17.92
N ILE A 121 -9.04 3.20 17.84
CA ILE A 121 -8.39 1.88 17.75
C ILE A 121 -8.61 1.12 19.05
N LEU A 122 -8.33 1.78 20.19
CA LEU A 122 -8.42 1.20 21.53
C LEU A 122 -9.87 0.92 21.94
N GLY A 123 -10.74 1.93 21.80
CA GLY A 123 -12.14 1.87 22.20
C GLY A 123 -12.35 2.09 23.70
N ASP A 124 -13.48 1.62 24.21
CA ASP A 124 -13.82 1.69 25.63
C ASP A 124 -12.84 0.86 26.47
N PRO A 125 -12.13 1.45 27.45
CA PRO A 125 -11.21 0.73 28.34
C PRO A 125 -11.84 -0.45 29.08
N SER A 126 -13.14 -0.41 29.38
CA SER A 126 -13.85 -1.50 30.07
C SER A 126 -14.07 -2.75 29.18
N GLU A 127 -13.99 -2.59 27.87
CA GLU A 127 -14.08 -3.67 26.89
C GLU A 127 -12.70 -4.17 26.41
N MET A 128 -11.63 -3.50 26.83
CA MET A 128 -10.27 -3.83 26.40
C MET A 128 -9.74 -5.08 27.10
N SER A 129 -8.99 -5.92 26.37
CA SER A 129 -8.22 -7.01 26.97
C SER A 129 -6.83 -7.18 26.36
N ALA A 130 -5.93 -7.79 27.14
CA ALA A 130 -4.55 -8.03 26.71
C ALA A 130 -4.45 -9.01 25.53
N SER A 131 -5.42 -9.93 25.39
CA SER A 131 -5.53 -10.90 24.29
C SER A 131 -6.31 -10.36 23.10
N LYS A 132 -6.08 -10.92 21.91
CA LYS A 132 -6.81 -10.60 20.66
C LYS A 132 -8.31 -10.81 20.83
N ALA A 133 -9.11 -9.93 20.21
CA ALA A 133 -10.56 -10.11 20.16
C ALA A 133 -10.94 -11.48 19.57
N THR A 134 -11.93 -12.13 20.16
CA THR A 134 -12.47 -13.43 19.72
C THR A 134 -13.97 -13.33 19.46
N VAL A 135 -14.49 -14.18 18.59
CA VAL A 135 -15.94 -14.29 18.36
C VAL A 135 -16.52 -15.28 19.37
N ASP A 136 -17.47 -14.84 20.17
CA ASP A 136 -18.26 -15.70 21.04
C ASP A 136 -19.10 -16.65 20.17
N LYS A 137 -18.96 -17.96 20.40
CA LYS A 137 -19.58 -18.99 19.54
C LYS A 137 -21.10 -19.07 19.68
N ASN A 138 -21.66 -18.58 20.78
CA ASN A 138 -23.10 -18.67 21.06
C ASN A 138 -23.85 -17.46 20.51
N THR A 139 -23.23 -16.28 20.58
CA THR A 139 -23.85 -15.00 20.20
C THR A 139 -23.36 -14.47 18.85
N GLY A 140 -22.20 -14.92 18.37
CA GLY A 140 -21.54 -14.38 17.20
C GLY A 140 -20.93 -12.99 17.41
N ALA A 141 -20.98 -12.44 18.63
CA ALA A 141 -20.43 -11.13 18.95
C ALA A 141 -18.92 -11.20 19.22
N TYR A 142 -18.21 -10.10 18.95
CA TYR A 142 -16.81 -9.97 19.31
C TYR A 142 -16.66 -9.60 20.79
N GLN A 143 -15.68 -10.22 21.46
CA GLN A 143 -15.32 -9.92 22.86
C GLN A 143 -13.80 -9.79 23.04
N GLY A 144 -13.39 -8.95 23.99
CA GLY A 144 -11.99 -8.65 24.28
C GLY A 144 -11.27 -7.83 23.19
N GLY A 145 -9.95 -7.86 23.22
CA GLY A 145 -9.06 -7.13 22.32
C GLY A 145 -9.24 -5.62 22.42
N VAL A 146 -8.88 -4.92 21.36
CA VAL A 146 -9.19 -3.49 21.18
C VAL A 146 -10.35 -3.32 20.18
N ALA A 147 -10.99 -2.15 20.16
CA ALA A 147 -12.14 -1.90 19.26
C ALA A 147 -11.83 -2.16 17.78
N PHE A 148 -10.61 -1.86 17.32
CA PHE A 148 -10.18 -2.18 15.96
C PHE A 148 -10.31 -3.68 15.63
N GLU A 149 -9.98 -4.56 16.57
CA GLU A 149 -9.99 -6.02 16.39
C GLU A 149 -11.40 -6.62 16.42
N ARG A 150 -12.39 -5.88 16.92
CA ARG A 150 -13.81 -6.30 17.00
C ARG A 150 -14.53 -6.13 15.66
N ASN A 151 -13.89 -6.57 14.57
CA ASN A 151 -14.43 -6.51 13.21
C ASN A 151 -13.88 -7.64 12.34
N ALA A 152 -14.70 -8.23 11.47
CA ALA A 152 -14.28 -9.31 10.57
C ALA A 152 -13.19 -8.89 9.57
N ALA A 153 -13.09 -7.61 9.24
CA ALA A 153 -12.05 -7.07 8.38
C ALA A 153 -10.70 -6.84 9.10
N ALA A 154 -10.62 -7.00 10.42
CA ALA A 154 -9.38 -6.99 11.19
C ALA A 154 -8.67 -8.34 11.09
N THR A 155 -8.22 -8.67 9.87
CA THR A 155 -7.48 -9.91 9.58
C THR A 155 -5.99 -9.66 9.73
N SER A 156 -5.32 -10.40 10.59
CA SER A 156 -3.85 -10.34 10.72
C SER A 156 -3.16 -11.13 9.61
N VAL A 157 -1.87 -10.84 9.37
CA VAL A 157 -1.02 -11.71 8.53
C VAL A 157 -0.89 -13.10 9.15
N SER A 158 -0.68 -14.13 8.33
CA SER A 158 -0.73 -15.54 8.79
C SER A 158 0.34 -15.91 9.81
N SER A 159 1.48 -15.21 9.81
CA SER A 159 2.58 -15.42 10.75
C SER A 159 2.39 -14.72 12.09
N SER A 160 1.30 -13.97 12.29
CA SER A 160 1.10 -13.11 13.45
C SER A 160 -0.35 -13.08 13.92
N ASN A 161 -0.54 -12.88 15.23
CA ASN A 161 -1.87 -12.67 15.79
C ASN A 161 -2.35 -11.23 15.60
N ARG A 162 -1.44 -10.25 15.62
CA ARG A 162 -1.78 -8.83 15.79
C ARG A 162 -0.98 -7.85 14.90
N CYS A 163 -0.46 -8.35 13.79
CA CYS A 163 0.06 -7.53 12.69
C CYS A 163 -1.01 -7.43 11.59
N TYR A 164 -1.56 -6.23 11.37
CA TYR A 164 -2.72 -6.01 10.51
C TYR A 164 -2.33 -5.21 9.26
N PRO A 165 -2.37 -5.81 8.06
CA PRO A 165 -2.17 -5.06 6.82
C PRO A 165 -3.36 -4.12 6.58
N LEU A 166 -3.04 -2.86 6.28
CA LEU A 166 -4.03 -1.79 6.18
C LEU A 166 -4.31 -1.35 4.74
N SER A 167 -3.33 -1.44 3.84
CA SER A 167 -3.44 -0.93 2.47
C SER A 167 -3.34 -2.03 1.41
N THR A 168 -2.17 -2.19 0.80
CA THR A 168 -1.90 -3.07 -0.33
C THR A 168 -1.36 -4.42 0.14
N SER A 169 -1.43 -5.42 -0.72
CA SER A 169 -0.87 -6.74 -0.50
C SER A 169 -0.28 -7.29 -1.78
N TYR A 170 0.81 -8.03 -1.65
CA TYR A 170 1.47 -8.71 -2.75
C TYR A 170 1.10 -10.20 -2.78
N GLN A 171 0.73 -10.69 -3.97
CA GLN A 171 0.41 -12.08 -4.23
C GLN A 171 1.59 -12.74 -4.96
N ALA A 172 2.51 -13.34 -4.20
CA ALA A 172 3.76 -13.90 -4.73
C ALA A 172 3.55 -14.85 -5.92
N ASN A 173 2.60 -15.79 -5.81
CA ASN A 173 2.30 -16.76 -6.87
C ASN A 173 1.80 -16.13 -8.18
N HIS A 174 1.31 -14.90 -8.13
CA HIS A 174 0.78 -14.18 -9.29
C HIS A 174 1.63 -12.99 -9.71
N HIS A 175 2.71 -12.72 -8.97
CA HIS A 175 3.54 -11.52 -9.08
C HIS A 175 2.70 -10.25 -9.24
N MET A 176 1.77 -10.05 -8.30
CA MET A 176 0.71 -9.04 -8.44
C MET A 176 0.40 -8.32 -7.12
N ASN A 177 0.28 -6.99 -7.19
CA ASN A 177 -0.18 -6.13 -6.10
C ASN A 177 -1.66 -5.77 -6.27
N ALA A 178 -2.35 -5.66 -5.14
CA ALA A 178 -3.75 -5.23 -5.06
C ALA A 178 -4.04 -4.63 -3.68
N PRO A 179 -5.12 -3.83 -3.51
CA PRO A 179 -5.67 -3.55 -2.19
C PRO A 179 -5.91 -4.85 -1.41
N HIS A 180 -5.57 -4.87 -0.12
CA HIS A 180 -5.71 -6.06 0.71
C HIS A 180 -7.18 -6.51 0.73
N LYS A 181 -7.42 -7.84 0.72
CA LYS A 181 -8.77 -8.42 0.58
C LYS A 181 -9.78 -7.91 1.62
N SER A 182 -9.31 -7.60 2.83
CA SER A 182 -10.14 -7.05 3.92
C SER A 182 -10.52 -5.58 3.72
N ARG A 183 -10.12 -4.96 2.61
CA ARG A 183 -10.44 -3.58 2.21
C ARG A 183 -11.39 -3.51 1.03
N LYS A 184 -11.96 -4.65 0.61
CA LYS A 184 -12.95 -4.70 -0.46
C LYS A 184 -14.23 -3.95 -0.04
N THR A 185 -14.58 -2.89 -0.78
CA THR A 185 -15.80 -2.10 -0.54
C THR A 185 -16.93 -2.40 -1.52
N LEU A 186 -16.63 -3.06 -2.65
CA LEU A 186 -17.59 -3.30 -3.73
C LEU A 186 -18.24 -2.02 -4.29
N GLY A 187 -17.56 -0.87 -4.16
CA GLY A 187 -18.09 0.42 -4.57
C GLY A 187 -19.13 1.03 -3.63
N LEU A 188 -19.42 0.37 -2.50
CA LEU A 188 -20.34 0.84 -1.47
C LEU A 188 -19.70 1.94 -0.60
N PRO A 189 -20.51 2.76 0.12
CA PRO A 189 -20.02 3.66 1.14
C PRO A 189 -19.13 2.94 2.16
N LEU A 190 -18.14 3.65 2.70
CA LEU A 190 -17.22 3.08 3.68
C LEU A 190 -17.98 2.72 4.97
N SER A 191 -17.76 1.50 5.46
CA SER A 191 -18.17 1.12 6.81
C SER A 191 -17.39 1.91 7.86
N GLY A 192 -17.87 1.97 9.10
CA GLY A 192 -17.15 2.64 10.20
C GLY A 192 -15.72 2.12 10.40
N HIS A 193 -15.50 0.81 10.24
CA HIS A 193 -14.17 0.22 10.30
C HIS A 193 -13.30 0.61 9.09
N ALA A 194 -13.85 0.63 7.88
CA ALA A 194 -13.11 1.08 6.69
C ALA A 194 -12.73 2.58 6.77
N ALA A 195 -13.62 3.41 7.33
CA ALA A 195 -13.33 4.82 7.61
C ALA A 195 -12.20 4.95 8.67
N LEU A 196 -12.25 4.17 9.75
CA LEU A 196 -11.15 4.12 10.72
C LEU A 196 -9.83 3.73 10.07
N VAL A 197 -9.80 2.70 9.21
CA VAL A 197 -8.58 2.31 8.49
C VAL A 197 -8.06 3.42 7.61
N LYS A 198 -8.93 4.15 6.90
CA LYS A 198 -8.54 5.32 6.10
C LYS A 198 -7.88 6.39 6.98
N ASP A 199 -8.40 6.63 8.17
CA ASP A 199 -7.82 7.60 9.10
C ASP A 199 -6.47 7.13 9.66
N ILE A 200 -6.31 5.83 9.96
CA ILE A 200 -5.02 5.23 10.36
C ILE A 200 -3.98 5.39 9.24
N LEU A 201 -4.37 5.10 7.99
CA LEU A 201 -3.51 5.28 6.83
C LEU A 201 -3.07 6.74 6.67
N LYS A 202 -3.97 7.70 6.92
CA LYS A 202 -3.61 9.12 6.90
C LYS A 202 -2.62 9.49 8.02
N VAL A 203 -2.81 8.97 9.23
CA VAL A 203 -1.84 9.14 10.33
C VAL A 203 -0.47 8.64 9.89
N GLY A 204 -0.39 7.41 9.38
CA GLY A 204 0.85 6.81 8.93
C GLY A 204 1.50 7.55 7.77
N ALA A 205 0.72 7.94 6.76
CA ALA A 205 1.22 8.61 5.56
C ALA A 205 1.83 9.98 5.89
N VAL A 206 1.11 10.83 6.64
CA VAL A 206 1.62 12.14 7.04
C VAL A 206 2.82 12.00 7.99
N SER A 207 2.76 11.06 8.94
CA SER A 207 3.88 10.77 9.84
C SER A 207 5.04 10.08 9.13
N GLY A 208 4.84 9.39 8.01
CA GLY A 208 5.91 8.79 7.23
C GLY A 208 6.60 9.84 6.38
N MET A 209 5.84 10.63 5.61
CA MET A 209 6.41 11.60 4.68
C MET A 209 7.11 12.77 5.38
N SER A 210 6.59 13.25 6.51
CA SER A 210 7.11 14.48 7.16
C SER A 210 8.52 14.38 7.75
N GLY A 211 9.12 13.19 7.83
CA GLY A 211 10.51 13.02 8.26
C GLY A 211 11.47 12.59 7.15
N LEU A 212 10.98 12.38 5.92
CA LEU A 212 11.86 12.04 4.78
C LEU A 212 12.82 13.18 4.43
N GLU A 213 12.35 14.43 4.55
CA GLU A 213 13.18 15.62 4.33
C GLU A 213 14.36 15.73 5.32
N SER A 214 14.33 15.01 6.45
CA SER A 214 15.45 14.98 7.41
C SER A 214 16.44 13.85 7.13
N GLY A 215 16.16 13.01 6.12
CA GLY A 215 16.98 11.88 5.72
C GLY A 215 18.08 12.24 4.71
N PRO A 216 18.50 11.28 3.87
CA PRO A 216 19.45 11.55 2.78
C PRO A 216 18.94 12.64 1.84
N GLU A 217 19.84 13.57 1.49
CA GLU A 217 19.59 14.62 0.50
C GLU A 217 19.08 14.04 -0.83
N GLY A 218 17.97 14.57 -1.34
CA GLY A 218 17.35 14.19 -2.61
C GLY A 218 16.52 12.90 -2.58
N LEU A 219 16.40 12.23 -1.43
CA LEU A 219 15.66 10.97 -1.34
C LEU A 219 14.16 11.16 -1.61
N ASP A 220 13.54 12.18 -1.03
CA ASP A 220 12.12 12.47 -1.20
C ASP A 220 11.75 12.81 -2.65
N GLU A 221 12.61 13.57 -3.32
CA GLU A 221 12.49 13.92 -4.74
C GLU A 221 12.65 12.69 -5.64
N LEU A 222 13.67 11.86 -5.38
CA LEU A 222 13.87 10.59 -6.11
C LEU A 222 12.67 9.65 -5.95
N LEU A 223 12.16 9.49 -4.72
CA LEU A 223 11.00 8.65 -4.45
C LEU A 223 9.74 9.19 -5.14
N LYS A 224 9.57 10.52 -5.19
CA LYS A 224 8.49 11.16 -5.93
C LYS A 224 8.58 10.92 -7.43
N GLU A 225 9.75 11.11 -8.04
CA GLU A 225 9.97 10.84 -9.47
C GLU A 225 9.73 9.37 -9.80
N ARG A 226 10.23 8.46 -8.97
CA ARG A 226 10.02 7.01 -9.17
C ARG A 226 8.57 6.61 -8.99
N ALA A 227 7.87 7.17 -8.01
CA ALA A 227 6.45 6.93 -7.78
C ALA A 227 5.58 7.41 -8.94
N ASP A 228 5.87 8.61 -9.48
CA ASP A 228 5.19 9.14 -10.66
C ASP A 228 5.46 8.27 -11.89
N TYR A 229 6.73 7.92 -12.14
CA TYR A 229 7.12 7.06 -13.25
C TYR A 229 6.42 5.69 -13.24
N LEU A 230 6.32 5.05 -12.07
CA LEU A 230 5.72 3.72 -11.91
C LEU A 230 4.23 3.75 -11.58
N ASN A 231 3.61 4.92 -11.51
CA ASN A 231 2.23 5.13 -11.07
C ASN A 231 1.94 4.42 -9.73
N VAL A 232 2.79 4.63 -8.73
CA VAL A 232 2.63 4.05 -7.39
C VAL A 232 1.42 4.71 -6.70
N PRO A 233 0.52 3.94 -6.05
CA PRO A 233 -0.65 4.51 -5.40
C PRO A 233 -0.29 5.36 -4.18
N HIS A 234 -0.81 6.59 -4.12
CA HIS A 234 -0.65 7.48 -2.97
C HIS A 234 -1.63 7.08 -1.86
N VAL A 235 -1.19 6.22 -0.96
CA VAL A 235 -2.03 5.65 0.09
C VAL A 235 -2.13 6.59 1.30
N GLY A 236 -3.35 6.84 1.78
CA GLY A 236 -3.60 7.56 3.04
C GLY A 236 -3.52 9.08 2.94
N ASP A 237 -2.59 9.62 2.14
CA ASP A 237 -2.44 11.05 1.90
C ASP A 237 -1.95 11.32 0.45
N PRO A 238 -2.43 12.37 -0.23
CA PRO A 238 -1.97 12.72 -1.58
C PRO A 238 -0.47 13.02 -1.69
N GLY A 239 0.17 13.42 -0.58
CA GLY A 239 1.62 13.64 -0.52
C GLY A 239 2.44 12.36 -0.33
N ASN A 240 1.81 11.19 -0.15
CA ASN A 240 2.53 9.94 0.08
C ASN A 240 3.05 9.32 -1.22
N THR A 241 4.31 9.60 -1.53
CA THR A 241 5.01 9.04 -2.69
C THR A 241 5.89 7.84 -2.34
N ALA A 242 6.14 7.58 -1.05
CA ALA A 242 7.12 6.58 -0.62
C ALA A 242 6.48 5.26 -0.16
N PHE A 243 5.31 5.31 0.49
CA PHE A 243 4.80 4.17 1.26
C PHE A 243 3.49 3.63 0.72
N PRO A 244 3.49 2.69 -0.25
CA PRO A 244 2.27 2.05 -0.71
C PRO A 244 1.70 1.05 0.31
N THR A 245 2.50 0.64 1.31
CA THR A 245 2.13 -0.43 2.26
C THR A 245 2.17 0.04 3.71
N PHE A 246 1.17 -0.36 4.48
CA PHE A 246 1.05 -0.04 5.90
C PHE A 246 0.61 -1.25 6.72
N GLN A 247 1.18 -1.38 7.92
CA GLN A 247 0.84 -2.41 8.90
C GLN A 247 0.64 -1.78 10.29
N LEU A 248 -0.47 -2.09 10.94
CA LEU A 248 -0.69 -1.77 12.35
C LEU A 248 -0.29 -2.97 13.21
N ASN A 249 0.63 -2.76 14.14
CA ASN A 249 1.06 -3.74 15.12
C ASN A 249 0.47 -3.40 16.49
N ILE A 250 -0.13 -4.40 17.14
CA ILE A 250 -0.77 -4.25 18.45
C ILE A 250 -0.15 -5.24 19.44
N ALA A 251 0.39 -4.75 20.55
CA ALA A 251 0.96 -5.59 21.61
C ALA A 251 0.56 -5.06 22.99
N ALA A 252 -0.05 -5.90 23.83
CA ALA A 252 -0.34 -5.53 25.21
C ALA A 252 0.92 -5.64 26.07
N ALA A 253 1.03 -4.83 27.13
CA ALA A 253 2.09 -5.03 28.13
C ALA A 253 1.92 -6.38 28.83
N ALA A 254 3.04 -7.07 29.00
CA ALA A 254 3.16 -8.28 29.81
C ALA A 254 3.35 -7.91 31.29
N ASP A 255 2.95 -8.81 32.19
CA ASP A 255 3.22 -8.64 33.61
C ASP A 255 4.72 -8.63 33.91
N ALA A 256 5.10 -8.03 35.04
CA ALA A 256 6.52 -7.86 35.42
C ALA A 256 7.31 -9.18 35.41
N ASP A 257 6.69 -10.27 35.86
CA ASP A 257 7.32 -11.58 35.99
C ASP A 257 7.05 -12.52 34.79
N ASP A 258 6.34 -12.05 33.76
CA ASP A 258 5.97 -12.88 32.61
C ASP A 258 7.13 -12.98 31.59
N ALA A 259 7.65 -14.17 31.33
CA ALA A 259 8.72 -14.36 30.34
C ALA A 259 8.26 -14.23 28.87
N SER A 260 7.03 -13.79 28.61
CA SER A 260 6.50 -13.61 27.26
C SER A 260 7.34 -12.66 26.41
N GLU A 261 7.49 -13.04 25.15
CA GLU A 261 8.21 -12.27 24.13
C GLU A 261 7.22 -11.57 23.21
N LEU A 262 7.66 -10.48 22.59
CA LEU A 262 6.85 -9.71 21.66
C LEU A 262 6.39 -10.56 20.45
N ALA A 263 7.20 -11.54 20.06
CA ALA A 263 6.87 -12.53 19.04
C ALA A 263 5.58 -13.32 19.34
N ASN A 264 5.15 -13.42 20.60
CA ASN A 264 3.87 -14.07 20.95
C ASN A 264 2.66 -13.30 20.40
N SER A 265 2.77 -11.96 20.31
CA SER A 265 1.72 -11.10 19.74
C SER A 265 1.94 -10.87 18.25
N LEU A 266 3.18 -10.57 17.86
CA LEU A 266 3.53 -10.07 16.53
C LEU A 266 4.14 -11.13 15.60
N GLY A 267 4.36 -12.35 16.07
CA GLY A 267 5.02 -13.39 15.29
C GLY A 267 6.47 -13.04 14.98
N THR A 268 6.92 -13.33 13.76
CA THR A 268 8.27 -12.98 13.28
C THR A 268 8.58 -11.49 13.45
N PHE A 269 7.59 -10.60 13.26
CA PHE A 269 7.74 -9.15 13.40
C PHE A 269 7.99 -8.69 14.85
N GLY A 270 7.78 -9.58 15.83
CA GLY A 270 8.08 -9.32 17.22
C GLY A 270 9.47 -9.76 17.64
N GLY A 271 10.22 -10.45 16.78
CA GLY A 271 11.58 -10.90 17.04
C GLY A 271 12.62 -10.12 16.21
N ALA A 272 13.87 -10.59 16.30
CA ALA A 272 14.94 -10.21 15.41
C ALA A 272 14.65 -10.72 13.99
N HIS A 273 14.56 -9.83 13.00
CA HIS A 273 14.29 -10.21 11.61
C HIS A 273 14.80 -9.16 10.61
N VAL A 274 14.70 -9.54 9.34
CA VAL A 274 14.95 -8.69 8.17
C VAL A 274 13.70 -8.74 7.29
N ASP A 275 13.24 -7.58 6.84
CA ASP A 275 12.13 -7.46 5.90
C ASP A 275 12.65 -7.59 4.46
N SER A 276 13.02 -8.81 4.07
CA SER A 276 13.64 -9.10 2.77
C SER A 276 12.79 -8.75 1.53
N GLY A 277 11.52 -8.37 1.74
CA GLY A 277 10.63 -7.87 0.70
C GLY A 277 10.73 -6.37 0.45
N ASP A 278 11.40 -5.61 1.33
CA ASP A 278 11.54 -4.15 1.21
C ASP A 278 12.46 -3.76 0.05
N SER A 279 12.22 -2.56 -0.50
CA SER A 279 13.06 -1.98 -1.54
C SER A 279 14.38 -1.51 -0.95
N ALA A 280 15.48 -1.86 -1.61
CA ALA A 280 16.82 -1.46 -1.18
C ALA A 280 17.07 0.05 -1.33
N GLY A 281 16.33 0.71 -2.23
CA GLY A 281 16.41 2.15 -2.47
C GLY A 281 15.46 2.99 -1.62
N CYS A 282 14.62 2.36 -0.79
CA CYS A 282 13.61 3.03 0.02
C CYS A 282 13.90 2.89 1.51
N VAL A 283 13.05 3.51 2.32
CA VAL A 283 13.08 3.40 3.78
C VAL A 283 11.75 2.91 4.32
N THR A 284 11.79 2.41 5.54
CA THR A 284 10.65 2.05 6.37
C THR A 284 10.52 3.09 7.48
N ALA A 285 9.30 3.58 7.69
CA ALA A 285 8.95 4.54 8.72
C ALA A 285 8.05 3.86 9.77
N MET A 286 8.59 3.66 10.97
CA MET A 286 7.85 3.14 12.11
C MET A 286 7.43 4.29 13.03
N THR A 287 6.13 4.52 13.18
CA THR A 287 5.60 5.51 14.11
C THR A 287 5.04 4.83 15.37
N CYS A 288 5.50 5.25 16.54
CA CYS A 288 4.89 4.85 17.81
C CYS A 288 3.64 5.72 18.05
N LEU A 289 2.47 5.12 18.25
CA LEU A 289 1.22 5.86 18.42
C LEU A 289 0.81 6.00 19.89
N THR A 290 1.36 5.18 20.77
CA THR A 290 0.89 5.08 22.16
C THR A 290 1.64 6.05 23.07
N PRO A 291 0.93 6.77 23.96
CA PRO A 291 1.59 7.58 24.99
C PRO A 291 2.28 6.70 26.03
N PRO A 292 3.36 7.18 26.69
CA PRO A 292 4.03 6.42 27.74
C PRO A 292 3.08 6.15 28.91
N HIS A 293 3.28 5.02 29.59
CA HIS A 293 2.54 4.63 30.79
C HIS A 293 3.45 4.62 32.02
N PRO A 294 3.04 5.19 33.17
CA PRO A 294 3.91 5.39 34.33
C PRO A 294 4.44 4.10 34.97
N ASP A 295 3.73 2.98 34.79
CA ASP A 295 4.10 1.67 35.33
C ASP A 295 4.62 0.67 34.28
N VAL A 296 4.90 1.11 33.05
CA VAL A 296 5.46 0.26 31.99
C VAL A 296 6.86 0.76 31.63
N ASP A 297 7.79 -0.16 31.43
CA ASP A 297 9.13 0.16 30.95
C ASP A 297 9.08 0.88 29.60
N GLU A 298 10.14 1.62 29.30
CA GLU A 298 10.29 2.28 28.00
C GLU A 298 10.19 1.27 26.85
N ASP A 299 9.42 1.61 25.82
CA ASP A 299 9.37 0.82 24.59
C ASP A 299 10.65 1.00 23.79
N VAL A 300 11.29 -0.10 23.38
CA VAL A 300 12.58 -0.06 22.68
C VAL A 300 12.52 -0.79 21.34
N PHE A 301 13.05 -0.13 20.33
CA PHE A 301 13.31 -0.67 19.00
C PHE A 301 14.80 -0.85 18.78
N PHE A 302 15.20 -1.94 18.16
CA PHE A 302 16.61 -2.29 17.97
C PHE A 302 16.95 -2.36 16.49
N VAL A 303 18.09 -1.78 16.13
CA VAL A 303 18.79 -2.04 14.85
C VAL A 303 20.09 -2.74 15.22
N GLN A 304 20.05 -4.07 15.16
CA GLN A 304 20.98 -4.96 15.86
C GLN A 304 22.35 -5.02 15.20
N ASP A 305 22.39 -5.00 13.88
CA ASP A 305 23.63 -4.91 13.09
C ASP A 305 24.40 -3.61 13.31
N PHE A 306 23.72 -2.56 13.78
CA PHE A 306 24.38 -1.34 14.24
C PHE A 306 24.63 -1.29 15.75
N GLY A 307 24.06 -2.22 16.53
CA GLY A 307 24.08 -2.17 17.99
C GLY A 307 23.45 -0.87 18.52
N ILE A 308 22.28 -0.51 18.00
CA ILE A 308 21.54 0.71 18.38
C ILE A 308 20.19 0.32 18.99
N ALA A 309 19.85 0.97 20.10
CA ALA A 309 18.55 0.89 20.76
C ALA A 309 17.87 2.27 20.73
N ILE A 310 16.70 2.35 20.09
CA ILE A 310 15.89 3.56 20.01
C ILE A 310 14.73 3.43 21.02
N ILE A 311 14.74 4.30 22.01
CA ILE A 311 13.63 4.47 22.96
C ILE A 311 12.51 5.20 22.22
N LEU A 312 11.38 4.52 22.07
CA LEU A 312 10.22 5.00 21.35
C LEU A 312 9.39 5.94 22.24
N GLU A 313 8.97 7.05 21.66
CA GLU A 313 8.08 8.01 22.32
C GLU A 313 6.81 8.24 21.49
N GLU A 314 5.73 8.68 22.14
CA GLU A 314 4.45 8.96 21.49
C GLU A 314 4.64 9.83 20.24
N LEU A 315 4.11 9.40 19.09
CA LEU A 315 4.17 10.07 17.78
C LEU A 315 5.58 10.38 17.24
N SER A 316 6.62 9.77 17.81
CA SER A 316 7.93 9.72 17.17
C SER A 316 7.92 8.73 16.00
N THR A 317 8.69 9.02 14.96
CA THR A 317 8.86 8.15 13.80
C THR A 317 10.32 7.79 13.63
N VAL A 318 10.63 6.49 13.55
CA VAL A 318 11.96 5.95 13.25
C VAL A 318 12.02 5.60 11.77
N TYR A 319 13.08 6.05 11.09
CA TYR A 319 13.33 5.79 9.68
C TYR A 319 14.56 4.92 9.54
N PHE A 320 14.41 3.77 8.89
CA PHE A 320 15.47 2.78 8.74
C PHE A 320 15.25 1.97 7.46
N CYS A 321 16.26 1.25 7.00
CA CYS A 321 16.06 0.25 5.94
C CYS A 321 15.66 -1.09 6.56
N GLY A 322 14.51 -1.65 6.14
CA GLY A 322 14.01 -2.94 6.63
C GLY A 322 14.93 -4.13 6.32
N LEU A 323 15.93 -3.94 5.45
CA LEU A 323 16.96 -4.92 5.13
C LEU A 323 18.04 -5.10 6.22
N HIS A 324 18.03 -4.24 7.25
CA HIS A 324 18.86 -4.40 8.45
C HIS A 324 18.20 -5.32 9.48
N PHE A 325 19.00 -6.00 10.30
CA PHE A 325 18.45 -6.83 11.39
C PHE A 325 17.83 -5.94 12.46
N HIS A 326 16.52 -6.06 12.66
CA HIS A 326 15.80 -5.21 13.59
C HIS A 326 14.69 -5.95 14.34
N GLY A 327 14.11 -5.29 15.33
CA GLY A 327 13.02 -5.82 16.13
C GLY A 327 12.72 -4.93 17.33
N GLY A 328 11.92 -5.42 18.27
CA GLY A 328 11.58 -4.66 19.48
C GLY A 328 11.45 -5.52 20.71
N SER A 329 11.38 -4.87 21.87
CA SER A 329 11.10 -5.54 23.14
C SER A 329 9.60 -5.70 23.38
N GLN A 330 9.24 -6.66 24.24
CA GLN A 330 7.88 -6.80 24.77
C GLN A 330 7.64 -5.68 25.79
N PRO A 331 6.60 -4.82 25.63
CA PRO A 331 6.25 -3.87 26.68
C PRO A 331 5.95 -4.62 27.98
N ARG A 332 6.43 -4.12 29.11
CA ARG A 332 6.37 -4.83 30.39
C ARG A 332 6.07 -3.89 31.54
N TYR A 333 5.19 -4.31 32.45
CA TYR A 333 5.00 -3.57 33.69
C TYR A 333 6.23 -3.67 34.58
N VAL A 334 6.67 -2.55 35.16
CA VAL A 334 7.89 -2.50 36.00
C VAL A 334 7.72 -3.23 37.34
N SER A 335 6.47 -3.42 37.77
CA SER A 335 6.12 -4.08 39.02
C SER A 335 4.74 -4.73 38.91
N GLY A 336 4.53 -5.82 39.65
CA GLY A 336 3.19 -6.38 39.86
C GLY A 336 2.23 -5.43 40.60
N LEU A 337 2.77 -4.45 41.34
CA LEU A 337 1.98 -3.40 41.98
C LEU A 337 1.86 -2.19 41.05
N ARG A 338 0.76 -2.12 40.28
CA ARG A 338 0.47 -1.03 39.36
C ARG A 338 -0.19 0.15 40.09
N LYS A 339 0.27 1.38 39.80
CA LYS A 339 -0.34 2.63 40.27
C LYS A 339 -1.55 3.00 39.41
N ASP A 340 -1.45 2.78 38.11
CA ASP A 340 -2.54 2.89 37.15
C ASP A 340 -2.97 1.49 36.69
N ARG A 341 -4.27 1.20 36.79
CA ARG A 341 -4.83 -0.11 36.40
C ARG A 341 -5.30 -0.15 34.96
N THR A 342 -5.20 0.97 34.24
CA THR A 342 -5.44 1.03 32.80
C THR A 342 -4.51 0.07 32.08
N LEU A 343 -5.05 -0.65 31.11
CA LEU A 343 -4.26 -1.58 30.32
C LEU A 343 -3.39 -0.81 29.33
N TYR A 344 -2.08 -1.04 29.36
CA TYR A 344 -1.17 -0.56 28.32
C TYR A 344 -1.23 -1.45 27.06
N ILE A 345 -1.55 -0.83 25.92
CA ILE A 345 -1.49 -1.45 24.60
C ILE A 345 -0.56 -0.61 23.73
N ARG A 346 0.60 -1.17 23.37
CA ARG A 346 1.48 -0.57 22.38
C ARG A 346 0.89 -0.72 20.99
N LEU A 347 0.83 0.41 20.30
CA LEU A 347 0.46 0.56 18.90
C LEU A 347 1.65 1.13 18.13
N THR A 348 2.16 0.37 17.17
CA THR A 348 3.11 0.89 16.18
C THR A 348 2.52 0.79 14.79
N LEU A 349 2.72 1.83 13.99
CA LEU A 349 2.28 1.90 12.60
C LEU A 349 3.50 1.89 11.70
N ILE A 350 3.63 0.85 10.90
CA ILE A 350 4.74 0.63 9.99
C ILE A 350 4.31 1.05 8.60
N ALA A 351 5.00 2.02 8.01
CA ALA A 351 4.86 2.42 6.62
C ALA A 351 6.12 1.98 5.87
N TYR A 352 5.97 1.19 4.81
CA TYR A 352 7.11 0.60 4.12
C TYR A 352 6.89 0.51 2.62
N ALA A 353 8.01 0.37 1.91
CA ALA A 353 8.08 0.36 0.46
C ALA A 353 8.60 -0.99 -0.03
N PRO A 354 7.71 -1.93 -0.42
CA PRO A 354 8.15 -3.20 -0.96
C PRO A 354 8.93 -3.02 -2.27
N SER A 355 9.95 -3.86 -2.48
CA SER A 355 10.72 -3.97 -3.73
C SER A 355 9.83 -4.16 -4.96
N THR A 356 8.67 -4.81 -4.79
CA THR A 356 7.68 -5.06 -5.87
C THR A 356 6.94 -3.80 -6.34
N PHE A 357 7.14 -2.65 -5.67
CA PHE A 357 6.63 -1.36 -6.15
C PHE A 357 7.72 -0.50 -6.80
N PHE A 358 8.98 -0.60 -6.38
CA PHE A 358 10.04 0.34 -6.77
C PHE A 358 11.20 -0.29 -7.55
N ASP A 359 11.68 -1.46 -7.14
CA ASP A 359 12.90 -2.08 -7.67
C ASP A 359 12.59 -3.00 -8.85
N THR A 360 11.67 -3.95 -8.62
CA THR A 360 11.21 -4.93 -9.61
C THR A 360 9.68 -4.87 -9.65
N PRO A 361 9.10 -3.87 -10.36
CA PRO A 361 7.68 -3.58 -10.28
C PRO A 361 6.87 -4.81 -10.64
N SER A 362 5.96 -5.23 -9.76
CA SER A 362 5.07 -6.35 -10.06
C SER A 362 3.87 -5.89 -10.89
N SER A 363 3.08 -6.86 -11.37
CA SER A 363 1.79 -6.54 -11.99
C SER A 363 0.83 -5.91 -10.99
N GLU A 364 -0.19 -5.22 -11.49
CA GLU A 364 -1.25 -4.62 -10.69
C GLU A 364 -2.61 -5.20 -11.06
N ALA A 365 -3.41 -5.56 -10.05
CA ALA A 365 -4.81 -5.94 -10.24
C ALA A 365 -5.64 -4.69 -10.54
N PHE A 366 -5.84 -4.39 -11.83
CA PHE A 366 -6.44 -3.13 -12.25
C PHE A 366 -7.97 -3.17 -12.20
N VAL A 367 -8.60 -4.07 -12.95
CA VAL A 367 -10.07 -4.19 -13.00
C VAL A 367 -10.52 -5.64 -13.03
N ALA A 368 -11.70 -5.94 -12.49
CA ALA A 368 -12.29 -7.26 -12.64
C ALA A 368 -12.64 -7.51 -14.12
N VAL A 369 -12.62 -8.77 -14.57
CA VAL A 369 -13.10 -9.14 -15.91
C VAL A 369 -14.35 -10.03 -15.80
N PRO A 370 -15.17 -10.18 -16.86
CA PRO A 370 -16.34 -11.07 -16.91
C PRO A 370 -15.99 -12.57 -16.88
N SER A 371 -15.12 -12.98 -15.97
CA SER A 371 -14.71 -14.36 -15.71
C SER A 371 -14.56 -14.49 -14.21
N LYS A 372 -15.10 -15.57 -13.63
CA LYS A 372 -15.03 -15.79 -12.18
C LYS A 372 -13.56 -15.73 -11.74
N GLU A 373 -13.28 -14.91 -10.74
CA GLU A 373 -11.98 -14.79 -10.05
C GLU A 373 -10.82 -14.16 -10.84
N LYS A 374 -11.05 -13.66 -12.06
CA LYS A 374 -9.97 -13.03 -12.85
C LYS A 374 -10.03 -11.51 -12.80
N VAL A 375 -8.84 -10.92 -12.86
CA VAL A 375 -8.64 -9.48 -13.03
C VAL A 375 -7.84 -9.23 -14.31
N ALA A 376 -8.13 -8.13 -15.00
CA ALA A 376 -7.21 -7.56 -15.97
C ALA A 376 -6.04 -6.97 -15.19
N LYS A 377 -4.83 -7.31 -15.63
CA LYS A 377 -3.60 -6.85 -15.01
C LYS A 377 -3.01 -5.72 -15.83
N ILE A 378 -2.43 -4.73 -15.15
CA ILE A 378 -1.34 -3.95 -15.74
C ILE A 378 -0.07 -4.75 -15.43
N PHE A 379 0.57 -5.30 -16.46
CA PHE A 379 1.76 -6.12 -16.28
C PHE A 379 2.96 -5.26 -15.88
N SER A 380 3.93 -5.87 -15.21
CA SER A 380 5.19 -5.25 -14.76
C SER A 380 5.89 -4.45 -15.88
N GLU A 381 5.97 -5.03 -17.07
CA GLU A 381 6.57 -4.48 -18.28
C GLU A 381 5.76 -3.30 -18.85
N MET A 382 4.47 -3.23 -18.55
CA MET A 382 3.62 -2.08 -18.93
C MET A 382 3.80 -0.92 -17.96
N LYS A 383 4.18 -1.18 -16.71
CA LYS A 383 4.49 -0.15 -15.71
C LYS A 383 5.87 0.45 -15.97
N ASP A 384 6.87 -0.40 -16.20
CA ASP A 384 8.22 0.02 -16.56
C ASP A 384 8.36 0.20 -18.08
N TRP A 385 7.54 1.07 -18.66
CA TRP A 385 7.33 1.17 -20.11
C TRP A 385 8.59 1.60 -20.88
N CYS A 386 9.57 2.27 -20.25
CA CYS A 386 10.86 2.59 -20.88
C CYS A 386 11.83 1.40 -20.93
N SER A 387 11.60 0.35 -20.13
CA SER A 387 12.49 -0.83 -20.11
C SER A 387 12.38 -1.68 -21.38
N GLN A 388 11.25 -1.58 -22.10
CA GLN A 388 11.00 -2.36 -23.30
C GLN A 388 10.94 -1.48 -24.55
N LEU A 389 11.97 -1.58 -25.40
CA LEU A 389 11.95 -0.92 -26.69
C LEU A 389 10.81 -1.49 -27.56
N PRO A 390 9.98 -0.66 -28.20
CA PRO A 390 8.84 -1.13 -29.01
C PRO A 390 9.21 -2.16 -30.08
N PHE A 391 10.44 -2.08 -30.61
CA PHE A 391 10.98 -2.94 -31.67
C PHE A 391 11.63 -4.23 -31.16
N GLN A 392 11.74 -4.40 -29.84
CA GLN A 392 12.35 -5.57 -29.19
C GLN A 392 11.31 -6.43 -28.47
N ARG A 393 10.02 -6.19 -28.71
CA ARG A 393 8.95 -6.99 -28.10
C ARG A 393 8.97 -8.40 -28.66
N ASP A 394 8.98 -9.39 -27.77
CA ASP A 394 8.82 -10.78 -28.16
C ASP A 394 7.46 -10.96 -28.85
N PRO A 395 7.42 -11.66 -30.00
CA PRO A 395 6.16 -11.95 -30.65
C PRO A 395 5.29 -12.81 -29.75
N SER A 396 4.01 -12.43 -29.62
CA SER A 396 2.99 -13.30 -29.01
C SER A 396 2.85 -14.57 -29.84
N ALA A 397 2.74 -15.73 -29.20
CA ALA A 397 2.40 -16.99 -29.89
C ALA A 397 0.99 -16.95 -30.51
N GLN A 398 0.12 -16.06 -30.02
CA GLN A 398 -1.23 -15.85 -30.49
C GLN A 398 -1.30 -14.57 -31.33
N ALA A 399 -1.83 -14.68 -32.56
CA ALA A 399 -2.12 -13.52 -33.40
C ALA A 399 -3.15 -12.60 -32.73
N THR A 400 -2.94 -11.28 -32.87
CA THR A 400 -3.77 -10.23 -32.27
C THR A 400 -4.21 -9.23 -33.33
N TYR A 401 -5.41 -8.66 -33.21
CA TYR A 401 -5.85 -7.61 -34.13
C TYR A 401 -4.98 -6.34 -34.07
N THR A 402 -4.27 -6.11 -32.97
CA THR A 402 -3.38 -4.95 -32.82
C THR A 402 -2.12 -5.07 -33.69
N THR A 403 -1.47 -6.23 -33.70
CA THR A 403 -0.23 -6.44 -34.45
C THR A 403 -0.49 -7.00 -35.84
N ASP A 404 -1.45 -7.90 -35.97
CA ASP A 404 -1.69 -8.69 -37.18
C ASP A 404 -2.93 -8.22 -37.97
N GLY A 405 -3.65 -7.21 -37.48
CA GLY A 405 -4.92 -6.75 -38.06
C GLY A 405 -4.79 -6.31 -39.52
N GLU A 406 -3.69 -5.65 -39.87
CA GLU A 406 -3.39 -5.18 -41.24
C GLU A 406 -3.23 -6.34 -42.25
N ALA A 407 -2.94 -7.56 -41.80
CA ALA A 407 -2.92 -8.72 -42.69
C ALA A 407 -4.32 -9.07 -43.23
N SER A 408 -5.38 -8.51 -42.65
CA SER A 408 -6.78 -8.83 -42.96
C SER A 408 -7.69 -7.61 -43.19
N MET A 409 -7.19 -6.39 -42.96
CA MET A 409 -7.94 -5.14 -43.02
C MET A 409 -7.08 -4.02 -43.61
N GLU A 410 -7.72 -3.08 -44.32
CA GLU A 410 -7.08 -1.81 -44.68
C GLU A 410 -6.59 -1.07 -43.42
N LEU A 411 -5.46 -0.36 -43.52
CA LEU A 411 -4.78 0.28 -42.39
C LEU A 411 -5.72 1.16 -41.55
N GLY A 412 -6.48 2.06 -42.19
CA GLY A 412 -7.46 2.90 -41.50
C GLY A 412 -8.58 2.11 -40.80
N MET A 413 -8.99 0.95 -41.33
CA MET A 413 -9.99 0.09 -40.68
C MET A 413 -9.39 -0.69 -39.50
N SER A 414 -8.16 -1.19 -39.66
CA SER A 414 -7.38 -1.84 -38.59
C SER A 414 -7.17 -0.89 -37.41
N PHE A 415 -6.72 0.35 -37.69
CA PHE A 415 -6.52 1.37 -36.67
C PHE A 415 -7.83 1.77 -35.97
N ASN A 416 -8.91 1.94 -36.73
CA ASN A 416 -10.23 2.19 -36.15
C ASN A 416 -10.70 1.05 -35.23
N HIS A 417 -10.47 -0.21 -35.62
CA HIS A 417 -10.80 -1.35 -34.77
C HIS A 417 -9.98 -1.34 -33.46
N PHE A 418 -8.68 -1.06 -33.54
CA PHE A 418 -7.81 -0.89 -32.38
C PHE A 418 -8.30 0.22 -31.44
N ALA A 419 -8.52 1.43 -31.96
CA ALA A 419 -8.98 2.59 -31.18
C ALA A 419 -10.34 2.34 -30.50
N ARG A 420 -11.28 1.73 -31.23
CA ARG A 420 -12.61 1.36 -30.71
C ARG A 420 -12.54 0.27 -29.65
N SER A 421 -11.65 -0.70 -29.81
CA SER A 421 -11.42 -1.77 -28.82
C SER A 421 -10.84 -1.21 -27.51
N LEU A 422 -9.89 -0.27 -27.59
CA LEU A 422 -9.37 0.45 -26.42
C LEU A 422 -10.49 1.23 -25.72
N LEU A 423 -11.33 1.95 -26.47
CA LEU A 423 -12.46 2.69 -25.91
C LEU A 423 -13.45 1.75 -25.18
N GLN A 424 -13.79 0.60 -25.77
CA GLN A 424 -14.66 -0.39 -25.13
C GLN A 424 -14.07 -0.91 -23.82
N TRP A 425 -12.78 -1.25 -23.82
CA TRP A 425 -12.08 -1.70 -22.62
C TRP A 425 -12.05 -0.62 -21.54
N ASN A 426 -11.71 0.62 -21.90
CA ASN A 426 -11.66 1.75 -20.97
C ASN A 426 -13.04 2.09 -20.41
N ALA A 427 -14.09 2.08 -21.23
CA ALA A 427 -15.46 2.30 -20.77
C ALA A 427 -15.91 1.22 -19.77
N TYR A 428 -15.54 -0.05 -20.01
CA TYR A 428 -15.79 -1.13 -19.06
C TYR A 428 -15.01 -0.94 -17.75
N ALA A 429 -13.74 -0.58 -17.82
CA ALA A 429 -12.91 -0.30 -16.65
C ALA A 429 -13.51 0.83 -15.78
N ILE A 430 -13.90 1.95 -16.41
CA ILE A 430 -14.53 3.09 -15.73
C ILE A 430 -15.82 2.70 -15.01
N SER A 431 -16.62 1.79 -15.58
CA SER A 431 -17.88 1.35 -14.97
C SER A 431 -17.71 0.64 -13.62
N GLN A 432 -16.47 0.23 -13.28
CA GLN A 432 -16.13 -0.41 -12.00
C GLN A 432 -15.66 0.58 -10.94
N PHE A 433 -15.35 1.82 -11.34
CA PHE A 433 -15.06 2.87 -10.38
C PHE A 433 -16.35 3.26 -9.64
N THR A 434 -16.23 3.92 -8.47
CA THR A 434 -17.42 4.20 -7.65
C THR A 434 -18.42 5.08 -8.41
N ARG A 435 -19.64 4.56 -8.61
CA ARG A 435 -20.71 5.22 -9.38
C ARG A 435 -21.12 6.57 -8.78
N ARG A 436 -20.94 6.73 -7.46
CA ARG A 436 -21.21 7.98 -6.73
C ARG A 436 -20.29 9.13 -7.14
N LYS A 437 -19.24 8.87 -7.91
CA LYS A 437 -18.33 9.90 -8.45
C LYS A 437 -18.49 10.13 -9.95
N LEU A 438 -19.52 9.52 -10.57
CA LEU A 438 -19.90 9.69 -11.98
C LEU A 438 -18.71 9.78 -12.96
N PRO A 439 -17.77 8.81 -12.95
CA PRO A 439 -16.61 8.85 -13.83
C PRO A 439 -17.06 8.65 -15.29
N ARG A 440 -16.54 9.47 -16.21
CA ARG A 440 -16.93 9.47 -17.62
C ARG A 440 -15.72 9.57 -18.56
N ILE A 441 -15.79 8.88 -19.70
CA ILE A 441 -14.89 9.09 -20.85
C ILE A 441 -15.64 9.87 -21.92
N ASN A 442 -15.04 10.98 -22.37
CA ASN A 442 -15.48 11.64 -23.60
C ASN A 442 -15.03 10.79 -24.79
N ARG A 443 -16.01 10.13 -25.41
CA ARG A 443 -15.80 9.19 -26.52
C ARG A 443 -15.08 9.86 -27.70
N ASP A 444 -15.56 11.02 -28.11
CA ASP A 444 -15.09 11.66 -29.35
C ASP A 444 -13.67 12.20 -29.15
N LYS A 445 -13.38 12.80 -28.00
CA LYS A 445 -12.02 13.22 -27.62
C LYS A 445 -11.06 12.04 -27.46
N PHE A 446 -11.52 10.92 -26.92
CA PHE A 446 -10.71 9.71 -26.78
C PHE A 446 -10.32 9.15 -28.15
N LEU A 447 -11.24 9.09 -29.11
CA LEU A 447 -10.92 8.61 -30.45
C LEU A 447 -10.00 9.59 -31.20
N SER A 448 -10.25 10.90 -31.11
CA SER A 448 -9.44 11.90 -31.81
C SER A 448 -8.01 12.02 -31.26
N CYS A 449 -7.73 11.58 -30.02
CA CYS A 449 -6.37 11.61 -29.48
C CYS A 449 -5.48 10.46 -30.00
N LEU A 450 -6.06 9.45 -30.63
CA LEU A 450 -5.36 8.34 -31.26
C LEU A 450 -5.14 8.66 -32.74
N SER A 451 -3.89 8.66 -33.19
CA SER A 451 -3.54 8.93 -34.60
C SER A 451 -2.47 7.98 -35.13
N PHE A 452 -2.47 7.79 -36.44
CA PHE A 452 -1.50 6.98 -37.19
C PHE A 452 -1.03 7.75 -38.43
N VAL A 453 0.00 7.23 -39.12
CA VAL A 453 0.50 7.83 -40.36
C VAL A 453 0.20 6.89 -41.52
N GLU A 454 -0.49 7.41 -42.53
CA GLU A 454 -0.78 6.73 -43.78
C GLU A 454 -0.40 7.66 -44.94
N ASN A 455 0.36 7.14 -45.91
CA ASN A 455 0.83 7.93 -47.06
C ASN A 455 1.54 9.25 -46.69
N GLY A 456 2.29 9.26 -45.58
CA GLY A 456 3.02 10.43 -45.08
C GLY A 456 2.14 11.49 -44.39
N ARG A 457 0.83 11.23 -44.25
CA ARG A 457 -0.11 12.10 -43.55
C ARG A 457 -0.53 11.48 -42.23
N ARG A 458 -0.61 12.29 -41.18
CA ARG A 458 -1.20 11.87 -39.90
C ARG A 458 -2.71 11.93 -39.98
N GLU A 459 -3.35 10.83 -39.62
CA GLU A 459 -4.80 10.68 -39.56
C GLU A 459 -5.24 10.25 -38.16
N GLU A 460 -6.44 10.65 -37.77
CA GLU A 460 -7.05 10.32 -36.46
C GLU A 460 -8.03 9.15 -36.60
N ALA A 461 -8.34 8.48 -35.49
CA ALA A 461 -9.42 7.50 -35.50
C ALA A 461 -10.76 8.16 -35.85
N SER A 462 -11.55 7.48 -36.66
CA SER A 462 -12.88 7.94 -37.09
C SER A 462 -13.87 7.94 -35.92
N LYS A 463 -14.78 8.93 -35.93
CA LYS A 463 -15.89 9.01 -34.96
C LYS A 463 -16.70 7.70 -34.91
N TRP A 464 -17.29 7.45 -33.75
CA TRP A 464 -18.13 6.28 -33.53
C TRP A 464 -19.37 6.65 -32.70
N ASP A 465 -20.42 7.15 -33.37
CA ASP A 465 -21.62 7.68 -32.69
C ASP A 465 -22.33 6.67 -31.78
N MET A 466 -22.13 5.37 -32.06
CA MET A 466 -22.70 4.26 -31.28
C MET A 466 -21.70 3.64 -30.29
N GLY A 467 -20.49 4.17 -30.21
CA GLY A 467 -19.46 3.70 -29.29
C GLY A 467 -19.80 4.01 -27.82
N PRO A 468 -19.26 3.23 -26.86
CA PRO A 468 -19.50 3.48 -25.45
C PRO A 468 -18.80 4.77 -24.98
N GLY A 469 -19.31 5.36 -23.91
CA GLY A 469 -18.87 6.65 -23.38
C GLY A 469 -19.88 7.76 -23.61
N TRP A 470 -19.47 8.99 -23.35
CA TRP A 470 -20.32 10.18 -23.39
C TRP A 470 -19.76 11.21 -24.38
N SER A 471 -20.58 12.18 -24.76
CA SER A 471 -20.22 13.26 -25.67
C SER A 471 -20.36 14.63 -25.01
N GLU A 472 -19.51 15.56 -25.43
CA GLU A 472 -19.62 17.01 -25.19
C GLU A 472 -20.10 17.39 -23.78
N GLU A 473 -21.35 17.83 -23.64
CA GLU A 473 -21.94 18.40 -22.42
C GLU A 473 -21.87 17.44 -21.23
N ASP A 474 -22.14 16.14 -21.41
CA ASP A 474 -22.05 15.14 -20.33
C ASP A 474 -20.60 14.94 -19.84
N THR A 475 -19.60 15.55 -20.46
CA THR A 475 -18.18 15.41 -20.04
C THR A 475 -17.52 16.75 -19.78
N LYS A 476 -18.31 17.81 -19.67
CA LYS A 476 -17.81 19.16 -19.45
C LYS A 476 -17.21 19.27 -18.06
N THR A 477 -15.93 19.62 -18.00
CA THR A 477 -15.25 19.89 -16.74
C THR A 477 -15.84 21.12 -16.08
N GLY A 478 -16.09 21.06 -14.77
CA GLY A 478 -16.69 22.15 -14.01
C GLY A 478 -18.22 22.17 -14.00
N THR A 479 -18.89 21.14 -14.52
CA THR A 479 -20.33 20.97 -14.33
C THR A 479 -20.67 20.87 -12.84
N GLU A 480 -21.57 21.73 -12.39
CA GLU A 480 -22.11 21.71 -11.03
C GLU A 480 -23.33 20.79 -10.98
N TYR A 481 -23.37 19.89 -10.01
CA TYR A 481 -24.50 19.00 -9.78
C TYR A 481 -25.33 19.52 -8.61
N GLU A 482 -26.63 19.68 -8.83
CA GLU A 482 -27.56 20.10 -7.77
C GLU A 482 -27.85 18.97 -6.77
N GLN A 483 -27.68 17.72 -7.20
CA GLN A 483 -27.94 16.53 -6.39
C GLN A 483 -26.74 16.15 -5.51
N ASP A 484 -27.01 15.71 -4.28
CA ASP A 484 -26.01 15.09 -3.43
C ASP A 484 -25.80 13.62 -3.83
N LEU A 485 -24.77 13.38 -4.66
CA LEU A 485 -24.42 12.07 -5.20
C LEU A 485 -24.13 11.01 -4.11
N ASP A 486 -23.78 11.42 -2.89
CA ASP A 486 -23.49 10.49 -1.80
C ASP A 486 -24.78 9.99 -1.11
N THR A 487 -25.93 10.65 -1.36
CA THR A 487 -27.24 10.29 -0.79
C THR A 487 -28.23 9.69 -1.80
N LEU A 488 -28.00 9.89 -3.11
CA LEU A 488 -28.88 9.37 -4.15
C LEU A 488 -29.03 7.84 -4.11
N GLY A 489 -30.22 7.38 -4.49
CA GLY A 489 -30.54 5.97 -4.71
C GLY A 489 -29.92 5.43 -6.01
N ASP A 490 -29.83 4.10 -6.12
CA ASP A 490 -29.15 3.45 -7.26
C ASP A 490 -29.82 3.73 -8.61
N GLU A 491 -31.16 3.88 -8.65
CA GLU A 491 -31.90 4.18 -9.88
C GLU A 491 -31.61 5.61 -10.36
N GLU A 492 -31.60 6.59 -9.45
CA GLU A 492 -31.29 7.99 -9.76
C GLU A 492 -29.83 8.13 -10.19
N LEU A 493 -28.91 7.46 -9.49
CA LEU A 493 -27.50 7.38 -9.89
C LEU A 493 -27.34 6.75 -11.27
N LEU A 494 -28.13 5.74 -11.62
CA LEU A 494 -28.07 5.13 -12.94
C LEU A 494 -28.55 6.09 -14.04
N LEU A 495 -29.61 6.87 -13.77
CA LEU A 495 -30.08 7.91 -14.70
C LEU A 495 -29.02 9.00 -14.89
N LEU A 496 -28.44 9.51 -13.80
CA LEU A 496 -27.33 10.47 -13.87
C LEU A 496 -26.10 9.88 -14.55
N TYR A 497 -25.78 8.61 -14.31
CA TYR A 497 -24.65 7.96 -14.97
C TYR A 497 -24.85 7.94 -16.49
N ASN A 498 -26.08 7.79 -16.98
CA ASN A 498 -26.37 7.82 -18.41
C ASN A 498 -26.29 9.23 -19.01
N SER A 499 -26.83 10.26 -18.35
CA SER A 499 -26.76 11.65 -18.79
C SER A 499 -27.03 12.62 -17.65
N ASP A 500 -26.40 13.80 -17.69
CA ASP A 500 -26.67 14.89 -16.74
C ASP A 500 -28.12 15.40 -16.82
N SER A 501 -28.77 15.19 -17.96
CA SER A 501 -30.19 15.53 -18.15
C SER A 501 -31.17 14.51 -17.55
N LEU A 502 -30.68 13.48 -16.83
CA LEU A 502 -31.47 12.33 -16.35
C LEU A 502 -32.22 11.59 -17.46
N SER A 503 -31.76 11.72 -18.71
CA SER A 503 -32.38 11.11 -19.87
C SER A 503 -32.03 9.62 -19.97
N PRO A 504 -32.99 8.72 -20.31
CA PRO A 504 -32.75 7.28 -20.43
C PRO A 504 -31.98 6.88 -21.72
N TYR A 505 -31.43 7.84 -22.47
CA TYR A 505 -31.08 7.71 -23.88
C TYR A 505 -30.11 6.56 -24.21
N LEU A 506 -29.03 6.39 -23.44
CA LEU A 506 -27.99 5.38 -23.71
C LEU A 506 -28.46 3.93 -23.48
N TRP A 507 -29.27 3.71 -22.44
CA TRP A 507 -29.74 2.37 -22.09
C TRP A 507 -30.81 1.84 -23.06
N VAL A 508 -31.62 2.75 -23.62
CA VAL A 508 -32.69 2.41 -24.57
C VAL A 508 -32.14 1.96 -25.92
N VAL A 509 -31.08 2.59 -26.43
CA VAL A 509 -30.50 2.26 -27.73
C VAL A 509 -29.77 0.91 -27.69
N ALA A 510 -28.96 0.65 -26.67
CA ALA A 510 -28.25 -0.62 -26.51
C ALA A 510 -29.21 -1.82 -26.35
N ARG A 511 -30.29 -1.67 -25.56
CA ARG A 511 -31.33 -2.70 -25.46
C ARG A 511 -32.08 -2.92 -26.78
N ARG A 512 -32.26 -1.88 -27.58
CA ARG A 512 -32.99 -1.97 -28.85
C ARG A 512 -32.23 -2.80 -29.88
N CYS A 513 -30.91 -2.63 -29.96
CA CYS A 513 -30.05 -3.46 -30.81
C CYS A 513 -30.00 -4.92 -30.33
N ALA A 514 -29.84 -5.15 -29.03
CA ALA A 514 -29.83 -6.50 -28.44
C ALA A 514 -31.16 -7.25 -28.66
N ARG A 515 -32.30 -6.57 -28.46
CA ARG A 515 -33.63 -7.13 -28.71
C ARG A 515 -33.91 -7.35 -30.19
N GLN A 516 -33.41 -6.49 -31.08
CA GLN A 516 -33.53 -6.72 -32.53
C GLN A 516 -32.72 -7.94 -32.95
N SER A 517 -31.51 -8.15 -32.41
CA SER A 517 -30.74 -9.37 -32.69
C SER A 517 -31.43 -10.62 -32.14
N GLU A 518 -31.99 -10.59 -30.93
CA GLU A 518 -32.78 -11.70 -30.38
C GLU A 518 -34.02 -11.99 -31.24
N ALA A 519 -34.78 -10.97 -31.65
CA ALA A 519 -35.94 -11.13 -32.51
C ALA A 519 -35.59 -11.65 -33.91
N ILE A 520 -34.43 -11.27 -34.47
CA ILE A 520 -33.92 -11.82 -35.73
C ILE A 520 -33.49 -13.27 -35.54
N TYR A 521 -32.81 -13.60 -34.44
CA TYR A 521 -32.36 -14.96 -34.14
C TYR A 521 -33.55 -15.90 -33.92
N GLU A 522 -34.55 -15.47 -33.14
CA GLU A 522 -35.82 -16.17 -32.95
C GLU A 522 -36.60 -16.28 -34.27
N GLY A 523 -36.58 -15.25 -35.11
CA GLY A 523 -37.18 -15.27 -36.45
C GLY A 523 -36.49 -16.23 -37.43
N ILE A 524 -35.16 -16.35 -37.37
CA ILE A 524 -34.37 -17.30 -38.16
C ILE A 524 -34.59 -18.73 -37.64
N LEU A 525 -34.61 -18.95 -36.33
CA LEU A 525 -34.96 -20.24 -35.70
C LEU A 525 -36.39 -20.66 -36.07
N ALA A 526 -37.36 -19.75 -36.01
CA ALA A 526 -38.73 -20.02 -36.41
C ALA A 526 -38.86 -20.36 -37.91
N ARG A 527 -38.08 -19.70 -38.78
CA ARG A 527 -38.05 -20.02 -40.23
C ARG A 527 -37.33 -21.32 -40.55
N SER A 528 -36.25 -21.65 -39.85
CA SER A 528 -35.50 -22.91 -40.04
C SER A 528 -36.26 -24.11 -39.48
N ILE A 529 -37.00 -23.95 -38.37
CA ILE A 529 -37.97 -24.96 -37.89
C ILE A 529 -39.15 -25.07 -38.87
N GLY A 530 -39.72 -23.94 -39.34
CA GLY A 530 -40.82 -23.96 -40.30
C GLY A 530 -40.49 -24.59 -41.66
N SER A 531 -39.24 -24.45 -42.13
CA SER A 531 -38.78 -25.09 -43.38
C SER A 531 -38.38 -26.55 -43.19
N ALA A 532 -37.89 -26.96 -42.02
CA ALA A 532 -37.72 -28.38 -41.68
C ALA A 532 -39.06 -29.12 -41.57
N TRP A 533 -40.13 -28.45 -41.13
CA TRP A 533 -41.49 -29.00 -41.06
C TRP A 533 -42.17 -29.11 -42.43
N ALA A 534 -41.87 -28.20 -43.37
CA ALA A 534 -42.38 -28.26 -44.74
C ALA A 534 -41.70 -29.36 -45.60
N LEU A 535 -40.47 -29.76 -45.26
CA LEU A 535 -39.71 -30.79 -45.99
C LEU A 535 -39.94 -32.22 -45.49
N THR A 536 -40.43 -32.41 -44.25
CA THR A 536 -40.52 -33.75 -43.65
C THR A 536 -41.92 -34.34 -43.64
N GLY A 537 -43.01 -33.55 -43.73
CA GLY A 537 -44.37 -34.09 -43.90
C GLY A 537 -44.81 -35.10 -42.82
N VAL A 538 -44.14 -35.16 -41.67
CA VAL A 538 -44.49 -36.06 -40.57
C VAL A 538 -45.02 -35.24 -39.42
N HIS A 539 -46.31 -35.42 -39.12
CA HIS A 539 -46.92 -34.99 -37.86
C HIS A 539 -46.51 -35.98 -36.76
N PRO A 540 -45.93 -35.55 -35.64
CA PRO A 540 -46.00 -36.30 -34.41
C PRO A 540 -47.11 -35.68 -33.55
N ALA A 541 -48.18 -36.46 -33.37
CA ALA A 541 -48.93 -36.39 -32.14
C ALA A 541 -47.98 -36.77 -31.00
N PHE A 542 -47.88 -35.97 -29.95
CA PHE A 542 -47.91 -36.46 -28.57
C PHE A 542 -48.21 -35.32 -27.60
N SER A 543 -49.28 -35.55 -26.86
CA SER A 543 -49.72 -34.87 -25.65
C SER A 543 -48.94 -35.37 -24.43
N LEU A 544 -48.84 -34.46 -23.45
CA LEU A 544 -48.33 -34.57 -22.06
C LEU A 544 -46.82 -34.52 -21.87
#